data_AF-A0A5M9JVL0-F1
#
_entry.id   AF-A0A5M9JVL0-F1
#
_cell.length_a   1.000
_cell.length_b   1.000
_cell.length_c   1.000
_cell.angle_alpha   90.00
_cell.angle_beta   90.00
_cell.angle_gamma   90.00
#
_symmetry.space_group_name_H-M   'P 1'
#
loop_
_entity.id
_entity.type
_entity.pdbx_description
1 polymer ?
#
loop_
_entity_poly.entity_id
_entity_poly.type
_entity_poly.pdbx_seq_one_letter_code
_entity_poly.pdbx_strand_id
1 'polypeptide(L)'
;MQRVAYADVDESSADPDFTPELYGEILKKRWIVGNSVVTIEQATHKGWAQITKRHPSGTSCYMVREKFSPPPPHQISLTTDALRDAKHSNANVVLPSHLLLQLTASIPQGTEFTRPIALPDDDMTRRAIWGLDRNPTVDGHKVGVIYIGDNQTQEVEILSNITGSGEYYTFLAGLATVTELKGAKFNTQGLDREYGMDGEKAFCWRDRVSEIVFHVTTQMPTNLEHDPQCAHKKKHIGNDFVNIIFNNSGLPFKYDTFPSDFNYVNIVIAPESRLSFTAARDPRQGQLRKDPYYKVQVMSKPGFPEISPAADMKIISLRKLPEFIRLLAMNASVFSSVWANREGGEHVSPWRNRLREINRLRAKHAPKRSNSTQVSPPGTSNGGVSDAKNRESMTSIRRASVANFSFLSSSLDASSQRSSVMSTAESERDTNGNELMVDSLDFSRWA
;
A
#
# COMPACT_ATOMS: atom_id res chain seq x y z
N MET A 1 -14.95 3.12 -0.44
CA MET A 1 -13.77 3.50 -1.25
C MET A 1 -14.27 3.82 -2.65
N GLN A 2 -14.45 5.09 -3.01
CA GLN A 2 -14.83 5.48 -4.39
C GLN A 2 -13.57 5.57 -5.25
N ARG A 3 -13.10 4.41 -5.74
CA ARG A 3 -12.19 4.34 -6.89
C ARG A 3 -13.05 3.97 -8.10
N VAL A 4 -13.74 4.96 -8.67
CA VAL A 4 -14.72 4.74 -9.76
C VAL A 4 -14.06 4.91 -11.15
N ALA A 5 -12.78 5.28 -11.21
CA ALA A 5 -12.05 5.51 -12.46
C ALA A 5 -10.91 4.51 -12.65
N TYR A 6 -10.80 3.98 -13.87
CA TYR A 6 -9.75 3.07 -14.34
C TYR A 6 -8.41 3.83 -14.43
N ALA A 7 -7.41 3.45 -13.63
CA ALA A 7 -6.04 3.95 -13.77
C ALA A 7 -5.04 3.01 -13.08
N ASP A 8 -3.94 2.69 -13.76
CA ASP A 8 -2.79 1.92 -13.22
C ASP A 8 -1.88 2.85 -12.41
N VAL A 9 -2.44 3.39 -11.32
CA VAL A 9 -1.85 4.48 -10.54
C VAL A 9 -0.47 4.16 -9.99
N ASP A 10 -0.24 2.90 -9.62
CA ASP A 10 1.03 2.42 -9.07
C ASP A 10 2.17 2.32 -10.10
N GLU A 11 1.89 2.62 -11.37
CA GLU A 11 2.91 2.73 -12.44
C GLU A 11 3.42 4.17 -12.62
N SER A 12 2.79 5.16 -11.98
CA SER A 12 3.28 6.54 -12.06
C SER A 12 4.47 6.76 -11.11
N SER A 13 5.57 7.29 -11.65
CA SER A 13 6.77 7.62 -10.89
C SER A 13 7.07 9.11 -10.94
N ALA A 14 7.81 9.61 -9.95
CA ALA A 14 8.37 10.95 -10.01
C ALA A 14 9.37 11.02 -11.17
N ASP A 15 9.44 12.17 -11.83
CA ASP A 15 10.42 12.42 -12.88
C ASP A 15 11.80 12.64 -12.22
N PRO A 16 12.79 11.75 -12.47
CA PRO A 16 14.12 11.92 -11.92
C PRO A 16 14.83 13.18 -12.44
N ASP A 17 14.41 13.69 -13.61
CA ASP A 17 15.01 14.87 -14.23
C ASP A 17 14.43 16.19 -13.69
N PHE A 18 13.46 16.14 -12.78
CA PHE A 18 12.91 17.33 -12.12
C PHE A 18 13.88 17.88 -11.06
N THR A 19 15.02 18.39 -11.52
CA THR A 19 16.14 18.87 -10.70
C THR A 19 16.31 20.39 -10.77
N PRO A 20 16.96 21.01 -9.77
CA PRO A 20 17.21 22.44 -9.78
C PRO A 20 18.07 22.93 -10.96
N GLU A 21 18.92 22.06 -11.51
CA GLU A 21 19.77 22.36 -12.67
C GLU A 21 18.94 22.62 -13.93
N LEU A 22 17.92 21.79 -14.17
CA LEU A 22 17.05 21.88 -15.34
C LEU A 22 15.90 22.88 -15.13
N TYR A 23 15.35 22.96 -13.93
CA TYR A 23 14.11 23.71 -13.66
C TYR A 23 14.30 25.01 -12.87
N GLY A 24 15.51 25.29 -12.36
CA GLY A 24 15.80 26.46 -11.52
C GLY A 24 15.52 26.16 -10.05
N GLU A 25 15.36 27.19 -9.22
CA GLU A 25 15.01 27.00 -7.81
C GLU A 25 13.69 26.22 -7.66
N ILE A 26 13.73 25.15 -6.84
CA ILE A 26 12.57 24.30 -6.55
C ILE A 26 12.25 24.39 -5.06
N LEU A 27 11.03 24.83 -4.75
CA LEU A 27 10.49 24.83 -3.40
C LEU A 27 9.65 23.58 -3.18
N LYS A 28 9.79 22.96 -2.01
CA LYS A 28 9.08 21.74 -1.63
C LYS A 28 8.21 22.00 -0.41
N LYS A 29 6.91 21.73 -0.53
CA LYS A 29 5.98 21.75 0.62
C LYS A 29 5.07 20.53 0.60
N ARG A 30 4.55 20.17 1.78
CA ARG A 30 3.81 18.94 2.00
C ARG A 30 2.57 19.21 2.84
N TRP A 31 1.49 18.49 2.54
CA TRP A 31 0.21 18.62 3.23
C TRP A 31 -0.48 17.28 3.39
N ILE A 32 -1.32 17.19 4.42
CA ILE A 32 -2.32 16.14 4.53
C ILE A 32 -3.64 16.68 3.99
N VAL A 33 -4.20 16.01 2.99
CA VAL A 33 -5.51 16.32 2.39
C VAL A 33 -6.37 15.06 2.42
N GLY A 34 -7.43 15.06 3.22
CA GLY A 34 -8.22 13.86 3.48
C GLY A 34 -7.36 12.69 3.99
N ASN A 35 -7.43 11.55 3.31
CA ASN A 35 -6.61 10.37 3.59
C ASN A 35 -5.35 10.31 2.71
N SER A 36 -4.79 11.45 2.31
CA SER A 36 -3.59 11.47 1.47
C SER A 36 -2.55 12.46 1.95
N VAL A 37 -1.29 12.16 1.66
CA VAL A 37 -0.17 13.09 1.80
C VAL A 37 0.17 13.59 0.40
N VAL A 38 0.08 14.90 0.21
CA VAL A 38 0.42 15.58 -1.04
C VAL A 38 1.73 16.32 -0.85
N THR A 39 2.71 15.99 -1.69
CA THR A 39 3.99 16.71 -1.79
C THR A 39 4.00 17.46 -3.11
N ILE A 40 4.28 18.76 -3.07
CA ILE A 40 4.42 19.60 -4.27
C ILE A 40 5.85 20.14 -4.28
N GLU A 41 6.55 19.86 -5.37
CA GLU A 41 7.86 20.40 -5.71
C GLU A 41 7.65 21.39 -6.86
N GLN A 42 7.74 22.69 -6.58
CA GLN A 42 7.41 23.78 -7.51
C GLN A 42 8.69 24.46 -7.97
N ALA A 43 8.93 24.49 -9.28
CA ALA A 43 9.92 25.38 -9.87
C ALA A 43 9.38 26.81 -9.83
N THR A 44 10.10 27.71 -9.16
CA THR A 44 9.60 29.04 -8.80
C THR A 44 9.35 29.94 -10.02
N HIS A 45 10.19 29.83 -11.05
CA HIS A 45 10.16 30.75 -12.19
C HIS A 45 9.62 30.16 -13.50
N LYS A 46 9.71 28.84 -13.68
CA LYS A 46 9.33 28.18 -14.96
C LYS A 46 7.88 27.67 -14.99
N GLY A 47 7.16 27.78 -13.86
CA GLY A 47 5.76 27.37 -13.70
C GLY A 47 5.54 25.86 -13.68
N TRP A 48 6.60 25.05 -13.72
CA TRP A 48 6.53 23.59 -13.61
C TRP A 48 6.42 23.15 -12.16
N ALA A 49 5.59 22.13 -11.93
CA ALA A 49 5.40 21.52 -10.63
C ALA A 49 5.35 20.01 -10.77
N GLN A 50 6.05 19.31 -9.87
CA GLN A 50 5.90 17.89 -9.65
C GLN A 50 5.05 17.66 -8.40
N ILE A 51 3.99 16.86 -8.55
CA ILE A 51 3.05 16.54 -7.48
C ILE A 51 3.14 15.04 -7.19
N THR A 52 3.47 14.68 -5.96
CA THR A 52 3.39 13.30 -5.48
C THR A 52 2.26 13.17 -4.47
N LYS A 53 1.21 12.42 -4.83
CA LYS A 53 0.05 12.14 -3.98
C LYS A 53 0.12 10.70 -3.45
N ARG A 54 0.35 10.57 -2.15
CA ARG A 54 0.40 9.27 -1.44
C ARG A 54 -0.96 8.97 -0.84
N HIS A 55 -1.62 7.93 -1.33
CA HIS A 55 -2.87 7.39 -0.80
C HIS A 55 -2.59 6.04 -0.11
N PRO A 56 -3.49 5.57 0.78
CA PRO A 56 -3.41 4.21 1.32
C PRO A 56 -3.31 3.14 0.25
N SER A 57 -3.97 3.38 -0.87
CA SER A 57 -4.18 2.40 -1.94
C SER A 57 -3.18 2.49 -3.10
N GLY A 58 -2.24 3.44 -3.04
CA GLY A 58 -1.36 3.77 -4.16
C GLY A 58 -0.68 5.12 -4.03
N THR A 59 0.42 5.31 -4.76
CA THR A 59 1.09 6.61 -4.87
C THR A 59 1.01 7.08 -6.31
N SER A 60 0.60 8.33 -6.52
CA SER A 60 0.49 8.93 -7.84
C SER A 60 1.49 10.06 -8.01
N CYS A 61 2.16 10.12 -9.16
CA CYS A 61 3.01 11.24 -9.53
C CYS A 61 2.47 11.95 -10.77
N TYR A 62 2.52 13.28 -10.75
CA TYR A 62 2.05 14.13 -11.85
C TYR A 62 3.04 15.26 -12.08
N MET A 63 3.18 15.68 -13.33
CA MET A 63 3.81 16.95 -13.68
C MET A 63 2.76 17.88 -14.26
N VAL A 64 2.73 19.11 -13.75
CA VAL A 64 1.83 20.16 -14.20
C VAL A 64 2.65 21.39 -14.53
N ARG A 65 2.22 22.14 -15.55
CA ARG A 65 2.79 23.45 -15.86
C ARG A 65 1.69 24.49 -15.88
N GLU A 66 1.78 25.46 -14.99
CA GLU A 66 0.96 26.65 -15.06
C GLU A 66 1.60 27.63 -16.05
N LYS A 67 0.82 28.05 -17.06
CA LYS A 67 1.28 28.97 -18.10
C LYS A 67 0.96 30.38 -17.65
N PHE A 68 1.97 31.10 -17.18
CA PHE A 68 1.82 32.50 -16.85
C PHE A 68 2.13 33.39 -18.05
N SER A 69 1.27 34.38 -18.28
CA SER A 69 1.61 35.53 -19.12
C SER A 69 2.56 36.46 -18.35
N PRO A 70 3.45 37.20 -19.05
CA PRO A 70 4.23 38.25 -18.42
C PRO A 70 3.32 39.23 -17.67
N PRO A 71 3.76 39.77 -16.52
CA PRO A 71 2.98 40.77 -15.82
C PRO A 71 2.72 41.99 -16.73
N PRO A 72 1.54 42.62 -16.67
CA PRO A 72 1.26 43.81 -17.44
C PRO A 72 2.30 44.92 -17.16
N PRO A 73 2.63 45.77 -18.14
CA PRO A 73 3.66 46.81 -17.97
C PRO A 73 3.39 47.82 -16.85
N HIS A 74 2.13 47.95 -16.41
CA HIS A 74 1.70 48.85 -15.34
C HIS A 74 1.64 48.17 -13.96
N GLN A 75 2.01 46.88 -13.86
CA GLN A 75 2.06 46.17 -12.58
C GLN A 75 3.29 46.64 -11.80
N ILE A 76 3.05 47.25 -10.63
CA ILE A 76 4.09 47.69 -9.72
C ILE A 76 4.47 46.50 -8.82
N SER A 77 5.75 46.14 -8.77
CA SER A 77 6.25 45.12 -7.86
C SER A 77 6.24 45.68 -6.43
N LEU A 78 5.41 45.10 -5.55
CA LEU A 78 5.37 45.45 -4.13
C LEU A 78 6.63 44.86 -3.47
N THR A 79 7.57 45.72 -3.09
CA THR A 79 8.87 45.38 -2.48
C THR A 79 8.75 44.96 -1.01
N THR A 80 7.96 43.91 -0.72
CA THR A 80 7.81 43.41 0.67
C THR A 80 8.30 41.97 0.86
N ASP A 81 8.66 41.25 -0.21
CA ASP A 81 9.09 39.85 -0.11
C ASP A 81 10.61 39.68 -0.05
N ALA A 82 11.04 38.84 0.89
CA ALA A 82 12.42 38.58 1.30
C ALA A 82 13.29 37.82 0.27
N LEU A 83 12.81 37.60 -0.96
CA LEU A 83 13.58 36.96 -2.03
C LEU A 83 14.23 38.04 -2.90
N ARG A 84 15.29 38.66 -2.35
CA ARG A 84 16.14 39.60 -3.09
C ARG A 84 17.02 38.85 -4.09
N ASP A 85 16.57 38.79 -5.33
CA ASP A 85 17.47 38.75 -6.49
C ASP A 85 17.07 39.83 -7.49
N ALA A 86 17.85 40.92 -7.51
CA ALA A 86 17.66 42.08 -8.38
C ALA A 86 17.74 41.76 -9.90
N LYS A 87 18.01 40.50 -10.26
CA LYS A 87 18.06 40.00 -11.65
C LYS A 87 16.71 39.45 -12.15
N HIS A 88 15.72 39.25 -11.27
CA HIS A 88 14.46 38.56 -11.61
C HIS A 88 13.18 39.32 -11.24
N SER A 89 13.27 40.64 -11.00
CA SER A 89 12.17 41.49 -10.52
C SER A 89 10.90 41.55 -11.39
N ASN A 90 10.95 41.05 -12.64
CA ASN A 90 9.84 41.03 -13.59
C ASN A 90 9.27 39.62 -13.87
N ALA A 91 9.75 38.58 -13.17
CA ALA A 91 9.32 37.21 -13.40
C ALA A 91 8.22 36.79 -12.41
N ASN A 92 7.18 36.09 -12.88
CA ASN A 92 6.18 35.49 -12.02
C ASN A 92 6.85 34.43 -11.11
N VAL A 93 6.69 34.59 -9.79
CA VAL A 93 7.16 33.61 -8.80
C VAL A 93 5.97 32.78 -8.33
N VAL A 94 6.12 31.46 -8.40
CA VAL A 94 5.05 30.50 -8.07
C VAL A 94 5.47 29.70 -6.86
N LEU A 95 4.64 29.74 -5.81
CA LEU A 95 4.86 28.97 -4.59
C LEU A 95 4.08 27.65 -4.63
N PRO A 96 4.59 26.57 -4.01
CA PRO A 96 3.84 25.31 -3.88
C PRO A 96 2.43 25.45 -3.30
N SER A 97 2.23 26.41 -2.39
CA SER A 97 0.95 26.68 -1.74
C SER A 97 -0.13 27.18 -2.71
N HIS A 98 0.26 27.94 -3.75
CA HIS A 98 -0.66 28.42 -4.78
C HIS A 98 -1.32 27.25 -5.51
N LEU A 99 -0.51 26.28 -5.95
CA LEU A 99 -1.02 25.12 -6.68
C LEU A 99 -1.97 24.27 -5.81
N LEU A 100 -1.65 24.07 -4.54
CA LEU A 100 -2.55 23.36 -3.63
C LEU A 100 -3.87 24.10 -3.44
N LEU A 101 -3.82 25.42 -3.29
CA LEU A 101 -5.02 26.26 -3.17
C LEU A 101 -5.91 26.07 -4.40
N GLN A 102 -5.34 26.15 -5.62
CA GLN A 102 -6.11 25.93 -6.85
C GLN A 102 -6.76 24.54 -6.92
N LEU A 103 -6.04 23.49 -6.50
CA LEU A 103 -6.55 22.12 -6.49
C LEU A 103 -7.66 21.88 -5.44
N THR A 104 -7.77 22.75 -4.43
CA THR A 104 -8.70 22.58 -3.31
C THR A 104 -9.79 23.65 -3.23
N ALA A 105 -9.67 24.74 -4.00
CA ALA A 105 -10.59 25.88 -3.97
C ALA A 105 -12.05 25.50 -4.25
N SER A 106 -12.28 24.51 -5.13
CA SER A 106 -13.62 24.06 -5.51
C SER A 106 -14.27 23.10 -4.50
N ILE A 107 -13.56 22.71 -3.44
CA ILE A 107 -14.04 21.73 -2.44
C ILE A 107 -14.63 22.51 -1.26
N PRO A 108 -15.95 22.38 -0.97
CA PRO A 108 -16.55 23.02 0.20
C PRO A 108 -15.83 22.56 1.48
N GLN A 109 -15.15 23.49 2.17
CA GLN A 109 -14.37 23.17 3.38
C GLN A 109 -15.22 23.03 4.66
N GLY A 110 -16.53 22.77 4.51
CA GLY A 110 -17.46 22.66 5.64
C GLY A 110 -17.17 21.49 6.60
N THR A 111 -16.34 20.52 6.19
CA THR A 111 -15.89 19.42 7.05
C THR A 111 -14.41 19.58 7.41
N GLU A 112 -14.08 19.61 8.71
CA GLU A 112 -12.68 19.66 9.20
C GLU A 112 -11.75 18.61 8.55
N PHE A 113 -12.31 17.48 8.13
CA PHE A 113 -11.58 16.37 7.51
C PHE A 113 -11.04 16.68 6.10
N THR A 114 -11.64 17.61 5.35
CA THR A 114 -11.19 17.98 3.99
C THR A 114 -10.20 19.14 3.98
N ARG A 115 -10.04 19.84 5.12
CA ARG A 115 -9.11 20.96 5.24
C ARG A 115 -7.66 20.48 5.10
N PRO A 116 -6.85 21.11 4.20
CA PRO A 116 -5.43 20.81 4.10
C PRO A 116 -4.68 21.16 5.39
N ILE A 117 -3.85 20.24 5.87
CA ILE A 117 -2.99 20.43 7.05
C ILE A 117 -1.55 20.51 6.55
N ALA A 118 -0.88 21.65 6.75
CA ALA A 118 0.53 21.81 6.38
C ALA A 118 1.42 20.94 7.27
N LEU A 119 2.37 20.25 6.65
CA LEU A 119 3.38 19.47 7.35
C LEU A 119 4.69 20.26 7.42
N PRO A 120 5.36 20.30 8.59
CA PRO A 120 6.66 20.94 8.71
C PRO A 120 7.71 20.19 7.89
N ASP A 121 8.74 20.91 7.43
CA ASP A 121 9.91 20.29 6.78
C ASP A 121 10.97 19.91 7.82
N ASP A 122 10.59 19.05 8.78
CA ASP A 122 11.48 18.52 9.79
C ASP A 122 11.89 17.07 9.51
N ASP A 123 12.98 16.63 10.12
CA ASP A 123 13.50 15.26 10.02
C ASP A 123 12.43 14.19 10.31
N MET A 124 11.56 14.47 11.27
CA MET A 124 10.57 13.53 11.73
C MET A 124 9.47 13.32 10.69
N THR A 125 8.98 14.39 10.06
CA THR A 125 8.04 14.29 8.94
C THR A 125 8.68 13.60 7.74
N ARG A 126 9.94 13.95 7.41
CA ARG A 126 10.68 13.29 6.32
C ARG A 126 10.81 11.77 6.53
N ARG A 127 11.16 11.34 7.75
CA ARG A 127 11.23 9.91 8.11
C ARG A 127 9.86 9.23 8.05
N ALA A 128 8.80 9.88 8.50
CA ALA A 128 7.45 9.33 8.45
C ALA A 128 6.95 9.13 7.01
N ILE A 129 7.22 10.08 6.12
CA ILE A 129 6.89 9.97 4.69
C ILE A 129 7.72 8.89 4.02
N TRP A 130 9.01 8.80 4.35
CA TRP A 130 9.87 7.74 3.84
C TRP A 130 9.42 6.35 4.31
N GLY A 131 8.95 6.23 5.55
CA GLY A 131 8.32 5.00 6.06
C GLY A 131 7.06 4.64 5.27
N LEU A 132 6.21 5.64 4.99
CA LEU A 132 5.03 5.47 4.15
C LEU A 132 5.39 5.02 2.73
N ASP A 133 6.46 5.55 2.14
CA ASP A 133 6.90 5.16 0.78
C ASP A 133 7.47 3.74 0.72
N ARG A 134 8.02 3.22 1.82
CA ARG A 134 8.48 1.82 1.92
C ARG A 134 7.35 0.82 2.08
N ASN A 135 6.19 1.27 2.55
CA ASN A 135 5.04 0.40 2.73
C ASN A 135 4.39 0.11 1.37
N PRO A 136 4.31 -1.16 0.94
CA PRO A 136 3.83 -1.49 -0.39
C PRO A 136 2.37 -1.04 -0.61
N THR A 137 2.04 -0.78 -1.87
CA THR A 137 0.68 -0.43 -2.29
C THR A 137 -0.08 -1.63 -2.84
N VAL A 138 0.55 -2.80 -2.82
CA VAL A 138 0.02 -4.08 -3.30
C VAL A 138 0.21 -5.11 -2.18
N ASP A 139 -0.77 -5.98 -1.99
CA ASP A 139 -0.73 -7.07 -1.03
C ASP A 139 0.24 -8.16 -1.54
N GLY A 140 1.41 -8.25 -0.92
CA GLY A 140 2.44 -9.19 -1.31
C GLY A 140 2.29 -10.54 -0.61
N HIS A 141 2.31 -11.61 -1.40
CA HIS A 141 2.22 -13.00 -0.96
C HIS A 141 3.45 -13.77 -1.40
N LYS A 142 3.82 -14.76 -0.59
CA LYS A 142 4.90 -15.71 -0.88
C LYS A 142 4.39 -17.13 -0.74
N VAL A 143 4.72 -17.96 -1.72
CA VAL A 143 4.21 -19.32 -1.85
C VAL A 143 5.32 -20.22 -2.35
N GLY A 144 5.63 -21.30 -1.63
CA GLY A 144 6.60 -22.27 -2.09
C GLY A 144 6.03 -23.15 -3.20
N VAL A 145 6.89 -23.59 -4.13
CA VAL A 145 6.55 -24.60 -5.14
C VAL A 145 7.61 -25.68 -5.12
N ILE A 146 7.18 -26.91 -4.82
CA ILE A 146 8.06 -28.04 -4.58
C ILE A 146 7.69 -29.17 -5.54
N TYR A 147 8.66 -29.65 -6.32
CA TYR A 147 8.51 -30.81 -7.19
C TYR A 147 9.04 -32.07 -6.49
N ILE A 148 8.18 -33.11 -6.40
CA ILE A 148 8.55 -34.44 -5.89
C ILE A 148 8.63 -35.38 -7.09
N GLY A 149 9.82 -35.92 -7.35
CA GLY A 149 10.08 -36.89 -8.40
C GLY A 149 9.68 -38.32 -8.02
N ASP A 150 9.86 -39.25 -8.95
CA ASP A 150 9.46 -40.65 -8.80
C ASP A 150 10.09 -41.31 -7.57
N ASN A 151 9.25 -41.95 -6.76
CA ASN A 151 9.63 -42.66 -5.53
C ASN A 151 10.35 -41.81 -4.45
N GLN A 152 10.47 -40.49 -4.63
CA GLN A 152 11.10 -39.63 -3.64
C GLN A 152 10.18 -39.46 -2.42
N THR A 153 10.76 -39.58 -1.24
CA THR A 153 10.01 -39.43 0.04
C THR A 153 10.74 -38.60 1.07
N GLN A 154 12.06 -38.43 0.92
CA GLN A 154 12.91 -37.73 1.87
C GLN A 154 13.06 -36.26 1.49
N GLU A 155 13.03 -35.39 2.49
CA GLU A 155 13.10 -33.93 2.31
C GLU A 155 14.32 -33.49 1.48
N VAL A 156 15.51 -33.94 1.87
CA VAL A 156 16.78 -33.56 1.21
C VAL A 156 16.80 -33.99 -0.24
N GLU A 157 16.35 -35.22 -0.52
CA GLU A 157 16.24 -35.75 -1.88
C GLU A 157 15.31 -34.87 -2.74
N ILE A 158 14.16 -34.48 -2.20
CA ILE A 158 13.21 -33.63 -2.90
C ILE A 158 13.77 -32.22 -3.14
N LEU A 159 14.39 -31.60 -2.14
CA LEU A 159 14.95 -30.25 -2.26
C LEU A 159 16.17 -30.21 -3.18
N SER A 160 16.89 -31.32 -3.32
CA SER A 160 18.04 -31.42 -4.22
C SER A 160 17.67 -31.32 -5.71
N ASN A 161 16.39 -31.54 -6.06
CA ASN A 161 15.90 -31.47 -7.43
C ASN A 161 16.19 -30.10 -8.08
N ILE A 162 16.80 -30.14 -9.26
CA ILE A 162 17.08 -28.97 -10.11
C ILE A 162 16.18 -28.93 -11.35
N THR A 163 15.54 -30.05 -11.69
CA THR A 163 14.64 -30.19 -12.84
C THR A 163 13.37 -30.90 -12.41
N GLY A 164 12.30 -30.70 -13.19
CA GLY A 164 11.02 -31.41 -13.01
C GLY A 164 10.52 -32.02 -14.32
N SER A 165 9.30 -32.55 -14.32
CA SER A 165 8.68 -33.12 -15.53
C SER A 165 8.26 -32.05 -16.55
N GLY A 166 7.97 -32.46 -17.80
CA GLY A 166 7.50 -31.54 -18.84
C GLY A 166 6.15 -30.88 -18.48
N GLU A 167 5.26 -31.62 -17.84
CA GLU A 167 3.99 -31.09 -17.34
C GLU A 167 4.17 -30.13 -16.16
N TYR A 168 5.17 -30.36 -15.30
CA TYR A 168 5.53 -29.43 -14.24
C TYR A 168 5.98 -28.08 -14.81
N TYR A 169 6.83 -28.06 -15.83
CA TYR A 169 7.22 -26.82 -16.50
C TYR A 169 6.03 -26.15 -17.21
N THR A 170 5.14 -26.93 -17.83
CA THR A 170 3.90 -26.41 -18.44
C THR A 170 3.00 -25.77 -17.39
N PHE A 171 2.89 -26.38 -16.21
CA PHE A 171 2.18 -25.85 -15.06
C PHE A 171 2.82 -24.53 -14.57
N LEU A 172 4.14 -24.50 -14.35
CA LEU A 172 4.86 -23.30 -13.92
C LEU A 172 4.67 -22.13 -14.90
N ALA A 173 4.75 -22.40 -16.21
CA ALA A 173 4.56 -21.39 -17.25
C ALA A 173 3.14 -20.79 -17.25
N GLY A 174 2.12 -21.55 -16.87
CA GLY A 174 0.76 -21.03 -16.69
C GLY A 174 0.51 -20.39 -15.32
N LEU A 175 1.34 -20.70 -14.33
CA LEU A 175 1.17 -20.25 -12.94
C LEU A 175 1.58 -18.79 -12.79
N ALA A 176 2.70 -18.41 -13.40
CA ALA A 176 3.35 -17.13 -13.21
C ALA A 176 4.30 -16.77 -14.36
N THR A 177 4.73 -15.52 -14.38
CA THR A 177 5.70 -14.99 -15.35
C THR A 177 7.12 -15.08 -14.76
N VAL A 178 8.08 -15.49 -15.57
CA VAL A 178 9.49 -15.54 -15.18
C VAL A 178 10.06 -14.12 -15.15
N THR A 179 10.64 -13.73 -14.02
CA THR A 179 11.18 -12.39 -13.77
C THR A 179 12.61 -12.48 -13.26
N GLU A 180 13.49 -11.58 -13.71
CA GLU A 180 14.88 -11.50 -13.23
C GLU A 180 14.94 -10.96 -11.80
N LEU A 181 15.73 -11.62 -10.95
CA LEU A 181 15.91 -11.21 -9.55
C LEU A 181 16.95 -10.10 -9.40
N LYS A 182 18.01 -10.15 -10.21
CA LYS A 182 19.10 -9.18 -10.15
C LYS A 182 18.58 -7.78 -10.49
N GLY A 183 18.70 -6.85 -9.54
CA GLY A 183 18.22 -5.47 -9.74
C GLY A 183 16.69 -5.33 -9.86
N ALA A 184 15.92 -6.37 -9.52
CA ALA A 184 14.45 -6.28 -9.43
C ALA A 184 14.05 -5.04 -8.61
N LYS A 185 12.98 -4.32 -8.97
CA LYS A 185 12.51 -3.13 -8.21
C LYS A 185 11.30 -3.41 -7.31
N PHE A 186 10.68 -4.59 -7.45
CA PHE A 186 9.55 -5.03 -6.65
C PHE A 186 10.01 -5.77 -5.39
N ASN A 187 9.05 -6.12 -4.52
CA ASN A 187 9.35 -6.89 -3.32
C ASN A 187 9.50 -8.38 -3.67
N THR A 188 10.73 -8.89 -3.61
CA THR A 188 11.06 -10.30 -3.94
C THR A 188 10.74 -11.29 -2.82
N GLN A 189 10.06 -10.85 -1.75
CA GLN A 189 9.59 -11.70 -0.64
C GLN A 189 10.67 -12.53 0.07
N GLY A 190 11.92 -12.05 0.02
CA GLY A 190 13.06 -12.68 0.69
C GLY A 190 14.08 -13.30 -0.26
N LEU A 191 13.78 -13.41 -1.56
CA LEU A 191 14.76 -13.84 -2.55
C LEU A 191 15.83 -12.75 -2.78
N ASP A 192 17.08 -13.19 -2.86
CA ASP A 192 18.25 -12.35 -3.13
C ASP A 192 18.15 -11.60 -4.48
N ARG A 193 18.54 -10.33 -4.46
CA ARG A 193 18.48 -9.39 -5.60
C ARG A 193 19.86 -8.93 -6.06
N GLU A 194 20.92 -9.30 -5.34
CA GLU A 194 22.26 -8.72 -5.51
C GLU A 194 23.28 -9.77 -5.94
N TYR A 195 23.36 -10.89 -5.23
CA TYR A 195 24.45 -11.85 -5.37
C TYR A 195 24.06 -13.15 -6.09
N GLY A 196 22.78 -13.32 -6.44
CA GLY A 196 22.26 -14.50 -7.12
C GLY A 196 22.19 -15.75 -6.26
N MET A 197 22.18 -15.62 -4.93
CA MET A 197 22.19 -16.75 -3.99
C MET A 197 20.97 -17.67 -4.13
N ASP A 198 19.81 -17.08 -4.47
CA ASP A 198 18.54 -17.80 -4.58
C ASP A 198 18.16 -18.11 -6.05
N GLY A 199 19.10 -17.91 -6.97
CA GLY A 199 18.91 -18.08 -8.41
C GLY A 199 18.86 -16.76 -9.17
N GLU A 200 18.88 -16.84 -10.50
CA GLU A 200 18.84 -15.66 -11.38
C GLU A 200 17.41 -15.16 -11.62
N LYS A 201 16.44 -16.08 -11.56
CA LYS A 201 15.05 -15.85 -11.97
C LYS A 201 14.09 -16.40 -10.94
N ALA A 202 12.97 -15.71 -10.79
CA ALA A 202 11.84 -16.15 -9.99
C ALA A 202 10.56 -16.18 -10.82
N PHE A 203 9.58 -16.93 -10.34
CA PHE A 203 8.23 -16.92 -10.90
C PHE A 203 7.38 -15.93 -10.10
N CYS A 204 6.87 -14.91 -10.77
CA CYS A 204 6.07 -13.87 -10.15
C CYS A 204 4.72 -13.73 -10.86
N TRP A 205 3.67 -13.51 -10.10
CA TRP A 205 2.35 -13.16 -10.62
C TRP A 205 1.87 -11.88 -9.95
N ARG A 206 1.21 -11.00 -10.70
CA ARG A 206 0.70 -9.74 -10.18
C ARG A 206 -0.65 -9.41 -10.81
N ASP A 207 -1.57 -8.95 -9.97
CA ASP A 207 -2.75 -8.21 -10.41
C ASP A 207 -2.69 -6.75 -9.89
N ARG A 208 -3.82 -6.05 -9.89
CA ARG A 208 -3.89 -4.64 -9.47
C ARG A 208 -3.74 -4.40 -7.98
N VAL A 209 -3.99 -5.41 -7.15
CA VAL A 209 -4.12 -5.26 -5.70
C VAL A 209 -3.25 -6.25 -4.93
N SER A 210 -2.80 -7.32 -5.57
CA SER A 210 -2.00 -8.39 -5.00
C SER A 210 -0.87 -8.86 -5.92
N GLU A 211 0.20 -9.35 -5.32
CA GLU A 211 1.36 -9.91 -5.99
C GLU A 211 1.75 -11.21 -5.28
N ILE A 212 2.13 -12.24 -6.04
CA ILE A 212 2.65 -13.50 -5.53
C ILE A 212 4.06 -13.70 -6.08
N VAL A 213 5.03 -13.87 -5.19
CA VAL A 213 6.36 -14.37 -5.54
C VAL A 213 6.42 -15.85 -5.17
N PHE A 214 6.75 -16.70 -6.15
CA PHE A 214 6.83 -18.14 -5.95
C PHE A 214 8.26 -18.57 -5.63
N HIS A 215 8.44 -19.24 -4.50
CA HIS A 215 9.71 -19.86 -4.10
C HIS A 215 9.81 -21.25 -4.72
N VAL A 216 10.21 -21.30 -5.99
CA VAL A 216 10.30 -22.53 -6.79
C VAL A 216 11.62 -23.24 -6.50
N THR A 217 11.58 -24.37 -5.78
CA THR A 217 12.80 -25.06 -5.31
C THR A 217 13.72 -25.53 -6.44
N THR A 218 13.15 -25.89 -7.60
CA THR A 218 13.91 -26.31 -8.79
C THR A 218 14.63 -25.15 -9.49
N GLN A 219 14.25 -23.88 -9.21
CA GLN A 219 14.93 -22.70 -9.76
C GLN A 219 16.01 -22.15 -8.83
N MET A 220 16.02 -22.60 -7.57
CA MET A 220 17.04 -22.25 -6.60
C MET A 220 18.28 -23.13 -6.81
N PRO A 221 19.50 -22.57 -6.75
CA PRO A 221 20.74 -23.34 -6.86
C PRO A 221 20.82 -24.48 -5.84
N THR A 222 21.34 -25.64 -6.26
CA THR A 222 21.67 -26.76 -5.37
C THR A 222 23.19 -26.89 -5.32
N ASN A 223 23.77 -26.87 -4.12
CA ASN A 223 25.18 -27.19 -3.89
C ASN A 223 25.29 -28.17 -2.73
N LEU A 224 25.33 -29.46 -3.02
CA LEU A 224 25.35 -30.51 -1.99
C LEU A 224 26.69 -30.60 -1.24
N GLU A 225 27.77 -30.06 -1.80
CA GLU A 225 29.07 -30.04 -1.13
C GLU A 225 29.08 -29.04 0.03
N HIS A 226 28.47 -27.87 -0.16
CA HIS A 226 28.45 -26.79 0.82
C HIS A 226 27.16 -26.74 1.64
N ASP A 227 26.04 -27.21 1.07
CA ASP A 227 24.72 -27.27 1.70
C ASP A 227 24.06 -28.65 1.49
N PRO A 228 24.56 -29.70 2.17
CA PRO A 228 24.06 -31.06 2.02
C PRO A 228 22.61 -31.22 2.50
N GLN A 229 22.09 -30.30 3.32
CA GLN A 229 20.71 -30.33 3.82
C GLN A 229 19.76 -29.45 3.00
N CYS A 230 20.24 -28.81 1.93
CA CYS A 230 19.48 -27.83 1.15
C CYS A 230 18.82 -26.75 2.03
N ALA A 231 19.50 -26.35 3.11
CA ALA A 231 19.05 -25.36 4.07
C ALA A 231 18.73 -24.01 3.39
N HIS A 232 19.46 -23.65 2.33
CA HIS A 232 19.20 -22.44 1.56
C HIS A 232 17.85 -22.44 0.87
N LYS A 233 17.35 -23.61 0.41
CA LYS A 233 16.00 -23.73 -0.15
C LYS A 233 14.97 -23.81 0.96
N LYS A 234 15.27 -24.59 2.01
CA LYS A 234 14.40 -24.79 3.17
C LYS A 234 14.11 -23.50 3.92
N LYS A 235 15.06 -22.55 3.98
CA LYS A 235 14.84 -21.23 4.60
C LYS A 235 13.69 -20.44 3.95
N HIS A 236 13.39 -20.70 2.68
CA HIS A 236 12.30 -20.03 1.96
C HIS A 236 11.00 -20.80 2.14
N ILE A 237 10.91 -22.02 1.60
CA ILE A 237 9.69 -22.85 1.63
C ILE A 237 9.26 -23.25 3.04
N GLY A 238 10.21 -23.31 3.98
CA GLY A 238 9.94 -23.56 5.39
C GLY A 238 9.41 -22.32 6.13
N ASN A 239 9.60 -21.11 5.60
CA ASN A 239 9.04 -19.87 6.14
C ASN A 239 7.81 -19.38 5.35
N ASP A 240 7.35 -20.16 4.37
CA ASP A 240 6.11 -19.91 3.63
C ASP A 240 4.94 -20.59 4.35
N PHE A 241 3.85 -19.85 4.51
CA PHE A 241 2.64 -20.42 5.10
C PHE A 241 1.95 -21.43 4.18
N VAL A 242 2.15 -21.28 2.87
CA VAL A 242 1.49 -22.06 1.83
C VAL A 242 2.54 -22.61 0.88
N ASN A 243 2.48 -23.92 0.64
CA ASN A 243 3.35 -24.60 -0.32
C ASN A 243 2.50 -25.37 -1.35
N ILE A 244 2.85 -25.25 -2.62
CA ILE A 244 2.29 -26.04 -3.72
C ILE A 244 3.20 -27.25 -3.92
N ILE A 245 2.65 -28.44 -3.76
CA ILE A 245 3.37 -29.71 -3.89
C ILE A 245 2.98 -30.36 -5.21
N PHE A 246 3.88 -30.32 -6.19
CA PHE A 246 3.72 -31.07 -7.43
C PHE A 246 4.25 -32.50 -7.20
N ASN A 247 3.35 -33.39 -6.79
CA ASN A 247 3.67 -34.76 -6.41
C ASN A 247 3.65 -35.70 -7.61
N ASN A 248 4.83 -35.97 -8.17
CA ASN A 248 5.05 -37.01 -9.15
C ASN A 248 5.82 -38.21 -8.57
N SER A 249 5.66 -38.52 -7.27
CA SER A 249 6.28 -39.72 -6.68
C SER A 249 5.51 -41.00 -6.98
N GLY A 250 4.18 -40.92 -7.13
CA GLY A 250 3.28 -42.07 -7.17
C GLY A 250 2.83 -42.57 -5.80
N LEU A 251 3.32 -41.95 -4.74
CA LEU A 251 2.98 -42.25 -3.36
C LEU A 251 2.11 -41.12 -2.78
N PRO A 252 1.23 -41.40 -1.80
CA PRO A 252 0.52 -40.36 -1.07
C PRO A 252 1.51 -39.40 -0.38
N PHE A 253 1.30 -38.10 -0.58
CA PHE A 253 2.09 -37.07 0.11
C PHE A 253 1.77 -37.07 1.60
N LYS A 254 2.80 -36.96 2.45
CA LYS A 254 2.66 -36.85 3.91
C LYS A 254 2.86 -35.40 4.30
N TYR A 255 1.99 -34.88 5.17
CA TYR A 255 2.09 -33.49 5.64
C TYR A 255 3.45 -33.19 6.28
N ASP A 256 3.98 -34.15 7.06
CA ASP A 256 5.22 -34.01 7.82
C ASP A 256 6.49 -34.20 6.97
N THR A 257 6.38 -34.32 5.64
CA THR A 257 7.55 -34.41 4.75
C THR A 257 8.43 -33.16 4.80
N PHE A 258 7.84 -31.98 5.07
CA PHE A 258 8.58 -30.73 5.25
C PHE A 258 8.26 -30.14 6.64
N PRO A 259 8.98 -30.55 7.70
CA PRO A 259 8.75 -30.05 9.04
C PRO A 259 9.01 -28.55 9.12
N SER A 260 7.97 -27.79 9.47
CA SER A 260 8.03 -26.35 9.71
C SER A 260 6.88 -25.88 10.61
N ASP A 261 7.18 -24.94 11.50
CA ASP A 261 6.17 -24.27 12.32
C ASP A 261 5.26 -23.33 11.51
N PHE A 262 5.79 -22.81 10.41
CA PHE A 262 5.11 -21.84 9.55
C PHE A 262 4.29 -22.51 8.45
N ASN A 263 4.64 -23.71 8.00
CA ASN A 263 3.85 -24.38 6.96
C ASN A 263 2.45 -24.72 7.50
N TYR A 264 1.42 -24.03 7.00
CA TYR A 264 0.03 -24.21 7.41
C TYR A 264 -0.81 -24.95 6.36
N VAL A 265 -0.50 -24.76 5.08
CA VAL A 265 -1.32 -25.29 3.97
C VAL A 265 -0.43 -25.82 2.86
N ASN A 266 -0.59 -27.11 2.55
CA ASN A 266 0.03 -27.76 1.40
C ASN A 266 -1.05 -28.03 0.34
N ILE A 267 -0.90 -27.44 -0.85
CA ILE A 267 -1.78 -27.70 -2.01
C ILE A 267 -1.12 -28.80 -2.84
N VAL A 268 -1.61 -30.03 -2.68
CA VAL A 268 -1.03 -31.22 -3.32
C VAL A 268 -1.67 -31.44 -4.68
N ILE A 269 -0.83 -31.52 -5.70
CA ILE A 269 -1.16 -31.81 -7.09
C ILE A 269 -0.58 -33.19 -7.41
N ALA A 270 -1.42 -34.16 -7.78
CA ALA A 270 -0.97 -35.50 -8.16
C ALA A 270 -1.62 -35.94 -9.48
N PRO A 271 -0.90 -36.59 -10.40
CA PRO A 271 -1.49 -37.08 -11.65
C PRO A 271 -2.57 -38.14 -11.39
N GLU A 272 -3.76 -38.00 -12.00
CA GLU A 272 -4.86 -38.97 -11.85
C GLU A 272 -4.53 -40.29 -12.58
N SER A 273 -4.12 -40.19 -13.84
CA SER A 273 -3.75 -41.36 -14.65
C SER A 273 -2.26 -41.30 -14.97
N ARG A 274 -1.47 -42.16 -14.33
CA ARG A 274 -0.10 -42.43 -14.76
C ARG A 274 -0.15 -43.33 -15.99
N LEU A 275 0.58 -42.98 -17.05
CA LEU A 275 0.75 -43.88 -18.19
C LEU A 275 1.62 -45.04 -17.75
N SER A 276 1.14 -46.27 -17.90
CA SER A 276 2.04 -47.42 -17.86
C SER A 276 3.04 -47.32 -19.03
N PHE A 277 4.25 -47.83 -18.85
CA PHE A 277 5.28 -47.88 -19.90
C PHE A 277 4.75 -48.48 -21.23
N THR A 278 3.78 -49.39 -21.14
CA THR A 278 3.08 -50.00 -22.27
C THR A 278 2.05 -49.09 -22.94
N ALA A 279 1.33 -48.25 -22.18
CA ALA A 279 0.33 -47.33 -22.69
C ALA A 279 0.95 -46.13 -23.43
N ALA A 280 2.14 -45.68 -22.99
CA ALA A 280 2.86 -44.56 -23.63
C ALA A 280 3.33 -44.86 -25.08
N ARG A 281 3.39 -46.14 -25.47
CA ARG A 281 3.82 -46.58 -26.82
C ARG A 281 2.67 -46.85 -27.80
N ASP A 282 1.39 -46.73 -27.39
CA ASP A 282 0.26 -46.92 -28.32
C ASP A 282 -0.06 -45.60 -29.07
N PRO A 283 0.26 -45.49 -30.38
CA PRO A 283 -0.01 -44.29 -31.17
C PRO A 283 -1.50 -43.94 -31.28
N ARG A 284 -2.42 -44.89 -31.01
CA ARG A 284 -3.88 -44.65 -30.99
C ARG A 284 -4.34 -43.96 -29.71
N GLN A 285 -3.61 -44.13 -28.59
CA GLN A 285 -3.88 -43.38 -27.35
C GLN A 285 -3.28 -41.96 -27.37
N GLY A 286 -2.25 -41.72 -28.20
CA GLY A 286 -1.62 -40.41 -28.35
C GLY A 286 -2.54 -39.30 -28.88
N GLN A 287 -3.61 -39.66 -29.62
CA GLN A 287 -4.63 -38.69 -30.07
C GLN A 287 -5.78 -38.47 -29.07
N LEU A 288 -6.02 -39.40 -28.14
CA LEU A 288 -7.18 -39.37 -27.23
C LEU A 288 -6.99 -38.51 -25.98
N ARG A 289 -5.78 -37.98 -25.72
CA ARG A 289 -5.48 -37.24 -24.48
C ARG A 289 -4.61 -36.03 -24.74
N LYS A 290 -5.22 -34.99 -25.31
CA LYS A 290 -4.60 -33.67 -25.46
C LYS A 290 -4.34 -32.96 -24.13
N ASP A 291 -5.06 -33.32 -23.05
CA ASP A 291 -4.94 -32.66 -21.74
C ASP A 291 -4.90 -33.68 -20.60
N PRO A 292 -3.78 -33.82 -19.86
CA PRO A 292 -3.73 -34.67 -18.67
C PRO A 292 -4.55 -34.06 -17.51
N TYR A 293 -5.08 -34.92 -16.65
CA TYR A 293 -5.87 -34.54 -15.47
C TYR A 293 -5.11 -34.80 -14.18
N TYR A 294 -5.31 -33.92 -13.20
CA TYR A 294 -4.63 -33.93 -11.90
C TYR A 294 -5.65 -33.90 -10.77
N LYS A 295 -5.38 -34.70 -9.74
CA LYS A 295 -6.00 -34.59 -8.42
C LYS A 295 -5.39 -33.40 -7.70
N VAL A 296 -6.23 -32.53 -7.18
CA VAL A 296 -5.86 -31.41 -6.31
C VAL A 296 -6.50 -31.65 -4.95
N GLN A 297 -5.68 -31.67 -3.91
CA GLN A 297 -6.12 -31.81 -2.52
C GLN A 297 -5.37 -30.82 -1.64
N VAL A 298 -6.10 -30.09 -0.80
CA VAL A 298 -5.50 -29.19 0.19
C VAL A 298 -5.35 -29.94 1.51
N MET A 299 -4.12 -29.99 2.02
CA MET A 299 -3.79 -30.54 3.33
C MET A 299 -3.36 -29.40 4.24
N SER A 300 -4.09 -29.17 5.34
CA SER A 300 -3.79 -28.10 6.29
C SER A 300 -3.31 -28.63 7.64
N LYS A 301 -2.58 -27.78 8.38
CA LYS A 301 -2.15 -28.06 9.75
C LYS A 301 -3.36 -28.38 10.64
N PRO A 302 -3.25 -29.34 11.59
CA PRO A 302 -4.31 -29.59 12.55
C PRO A 302 -4.76 -28.31 13.26
N GLY A 303 -6.08 -28.10 13.32
CA GLY A 303 -6.70 -26.91 13.89
C GLY A 303 -6.83 -25.72 12.93
N PHE A 304 -6.19 -25.75 11.76
CA PHE A 304 -6.43 -24.75 10.71
C PHE A 304 -7.84 -24.95 10.10
N PRO A 305 -8.63 -23.89 9.87
CA PRO A 305 -10.00 -24.06 9.39
C PRO A 305 -10.06 -24.56 7.94
N GLU A 306 -11.03 -25.43 7.65
CA GLU A 306 -11.30 -25.93 6.29
C GLU A 306 -12.08 -24.89 5.47
N ILE A 307 -11.38 -23.92 4.89
CA ILE A 307 -12.00 -22.81 4.11
C ILE A 307 -11.79 -23.01 2.60
N SER A 308 -11.07 -24.06 2.18
CA SER A 308 -10.76 -24.30 0.79
C SER A 308 -11.85 -25.14 0.09
N PRO A 309 -12.35 -24.72 -1.10
CA PRO A 309 -13.17 -25.56 -1.96
C PRO A 309 -12.52 -26.90 -2.36
N ALA A 310 -11.19 -26.99 -2.22
CA ALA A 310 -10.38 -28.18 -2.48
C ALA A 310 -9.93 -28.88 -1.17
N ALA A 311 -10.63 -28.66 -0.05
CA ALA A 311 -10.53 -29.54 1.12
C ALA A 311 -10.89 -30.99 0.71
N ASP A 312 -11.97 -31.13 -0.07
CA ASP A 312 -12.24 -32.35 -0.82
C ASP A 312 -11.40 -32.41 -2.10
N MET A 313 -10.94 -33.60 -2.46
CA MET A 313 -10.21 -33.85 -3.71
C MET A 313 -11.02 -33.38 -4.93
N LYS A 314 -10.39 -32.60 -5.81
CA LYS A 314 -10.94 -32.18 -7.11
C LYS A 314 -10.06 -32.67 -8.25
N ILE A 315 -10.68 -33.00 -9.38
CA ILE A 315 -9.97 -33.38 -10.61
C ILE A 315 -9.98 -32.17 -11.56
N ILE A 316 -8.81 -31.72 -11.99
CA ILE A 316 -8.63 -30.52 -12.81
C ILE A 316 -7.73 -30.85 -14.01
N SER A 317 -8.04 -30.31 -15.19
CA SER A 317 -7.19 -30.47 -16.38
C SER A 317 -5.94 -29.59 -16.30
N LEU A 318 -4.82 -30.04 -16.88
CA LEU A 318 -3.55 -29.29 -16.89
C LEU A 318 -3.71 -27.87 -17.41
N ARG A 319 -4.56 -27.65 -18.42
CA ARG A 319 -4.83 -26.32 -18.99
C ARG A 319 -5.42 -25.33 -17.97
N LYS A 320 -6.24 -25.79 -17.03
CA LYS A 320 -6.90 -24.95 -16.02
C LYS A 320 -6.26 -25.04 -14.64
N LEU A 321 -5.34 -25.97 -14.46
CA LEU A 321 -4.65 -26.22 -13.20
C LEU A 321 -3.91 -24.97 -12.66
N PRO A 322 -3.11 -24.21 -13.43
CA PRO A 322 -2.35 -23.09 -12.86
C PRO A 322 -3.23 -21.96 -12.33
N GLU A 323 -4.31 -21.62 -13.06
CA GLU A 323 -5.27 -20.58 -12.67
C GLU A 323 -6.00 -20.98 -11.38
N PHE A 324 -6.43 -22.24 -11.29
CA PHE A 324 -7.11 -22.77 -10.10
C PHE A 324 -6.18 -22.82 -8.88
N ILE A 325 -4.95 -23.32 -9.04
CA ILE A 325 -3.96 -23.43 -7.96
C ILE A 325 -3.55 -22.05 -7.45
N ARG A 326 -3.37 -21.06 -8.34
CA ARG A 326 -3.06 -19.69 -7.95
C ARG A 326 -4.16 -19.07 -7.09
N LEU A 327 -5.43 -19.27 -7.45
CA LEU A 327 -6.57 -18.81 -6.65
C LEU A 327 -6.59 -19.47 -5.26
N LEU A 328 -6.37 -20.79 -5.20
CA LEU A 328 -6.28 -21.52 -3.94
C LEU A 328 -5.12 -21.03 -3.07
N ALA A 329 -3.95 -20.84 -3.66
CA ALA A 329 -2.75 -20.37 -2.97
C ALA A 329 -2.94 -18.95 -2.42
N MET A 330 -3.55 -18.06 -3.19
CA MET A 330 -3.88 -16.69 -2.76
C MET A 330 -4.81 -16.70 -1.55
N ASN A 331 -5.94 -17.43 -1.65
CA ASN A 331 -6.91 -17.54 -0.56
C ASN A 331 -6.26 -18.15 0.69
N ALA A 332 -5.52 -19.24 0.53
CA ALA A 332 -4.79 -19.88 1.62
C ALA A 332 -3.78 -18.92 2.27
N SER A 333 -3.07 -18.11 1.49
CA SER A 333 -2.09 -17.14 2.01
C SER A 333 -2.75 -16.05 2.86
N VAL A 334 -3.89 -15.52 2.41
CA VAL A 334 -4.69 -14.55 3.16
C VAL A 334 -5.17 -15.15 4.49
N PHE A 335 -5.77 -16.35 4.45
CA PHE A 335 -6.25 -17.02 5.66
C PHE A 335 -5.10 -17.34 6.62
N SER A 336 -3.99 -17.84 6.11
CA SER A 336 -2.79 -18.10 6.90
C SER A 336 -2.22 -16.85 7.56
N SER A 337 -2.26 -15.70 6.88
CA SER A 337 -1.81 -14.43 7.44
C SER A 337 -2.71 -13.95 8.59
N VAL A 338 -4.02 -14.18 8.50
CA VAL A 338 -4.95 -13.92 9.61
C VAL A 338 -4.71 -14.91 10.75
N TRP A 339 -4.54 -16.19 10.43
CA TRP A 339 -4.33 -17.26 11.40
C TRP A 339 -3.05 -17.08 12.22
N ALA A 340 -1.94 -16.72 11.57
CA ALA A 340 -0.66 -16.45 12.23
C ALA A 340 -0.77 -15.31 13.28
N ASN A 341 -1.65 -14.34 13.03
CA ASN A 341 -1.81 -13.17 13.89
C ASN A 341 -2.96 -13.31 14.91
N ARG A 342 -3.63 -14.47 14.98
CA ARG A 342 -4.84 -14.68 15.80
C ARG A 342 -4.65 -14.36 17.30
N GLU A 343 -3.43 -14.57 17.82
CA GLU A 343 -3.09 -14.32 19.23
C GLU A 343 -2.67 -12.85 19.46
N GLY A 344 -2.13 -12.18 18.44
CA GLY A 344 -1.61 -10.81 18.50
C GLY A 344 -2.60 -9.73 18.05
N GLY A 345 -3.78 -10.10 17.53
CA GLY A 345 -4.86 -9.19 17.17
C GLY A 345 -5.22 -9.19 15.67
N GLU A 346 -5.47 -8.01 15.10
CA GLU A 346 -5.96 -7.85 13.73
C GLU A 346 -4.81 -7.94 12.70
N HIS A 347 -4.97 -8.78 11.67
CA HIS A 347 -4.08 -8.73 10.50
C HIS A 347 -4.22 -7.38 9.77
N VAL A 348 -3.09 -6.70 9.57
CA VAL A 348 -3.06 -5.36 8.98
C VAL A 348 -2.58 -5.47 7.54
N SER A 349 -3.47 -5.28 6.58
CA SER A 349 -3.06 -5.18 5.17
C SER A 349 -2.19 -3.93 4.95
N PRO A 350 -1.30 -3.95 3.94
CA PRO A 350 -0.53 -2.78 3.50
C PRO A 350 -1.35 -1.49 3.43
N TRP A 351 -2.53 -1.52 2.78
CA TRP A 351 -3.40 -0.35 2.70
C TRP A 351 -3.89 0.15 4.05
N ARG A 352 -4.29 -0.76 4.95
CA ARG A 352 -4.67 -0.40 6.33
C ARG A 352 -3.48 0.19 7.08
N ASN A 353 -2.28 -0.35 6.90
CA ASN A 353 -1.08 0.18 7.55
C ASN A 353 -0.75 1.59 7.03
N ARG A 354 -0.79 1.81 5.71
CA ARG A 354 -0.59 3.14 5.11
C ARG A 354 -1.63 4.15 5.63
N LEU A 355 -2.89 3.74 5.75
CA LEU A 355 -3.93 4.60 6.34
C LEU A 355 -3.65 4.92 7.81
N ARG A 356 -3.20 3.95 8.61
CA ARG A 356 -2.82 4.17 10.02
C ARG A 356 -1.66 5.16 10.13
N GLU A 357 -0.65 5.06 9.27
CA GLU A 357 0.47 6.01 9.23
C GLU A 357 0.02 7.43 8.86
N ILE A 358 -0.82 7.57 7.84
CA ILE A 358 -1.39 8.87 7.46
C ILE A 358 -2.24 9.46 8.58
N ASN A 359 -3.05 8.63 9.25
CA ASN A 359 -3.87 9.07 10.39
C ASN A 359 -3.01 9.45 11.60
N ARG A 360 -1.89 8.77 11.86
CA ARG A 360 -0.93 9.15 12.91
C ARG A 360 -0.28 10.50 12.62
N LEU A 361 0.15 10.71 11.37
CA LEU A 361 0.66 12.01 10.92
C LEU A 361 -0.39 13.10 11.08
N ARG A 362 -1.64 12.83 10.67
CA ARG A 362 -2.75 13.77 10.84
C ARG A 362 -3.00 14.10 12.30
N ALA A 363 -3.15 13.11 13.17
CA ALA A 363 -3.43 13.33 14.59
C ALA A 363 -2.34 14.18 15.27
N LYS A 364 -1.10 14.07 14.80
CA LYS A 364 0.04 14.84 15.31
C LYS A 364 0.03 16.31 14.91
N HIS A 365 -0.37 16.60 13.67
CA HIS A 365 -0.31 17.95 13.08
C HIS A 365 -1.67 18.64 12.95
N ALA A 366 -2.77 17.94 13.25
CA ALA A 366 -4.09 18.53 13.29
C ALA A 366 -4.14 19.63 14.35
N PRO A 367 -4.86 20.74 14.09
CA PRO A 367 -5.05 21.78 15.08
C PRO A 367 -5.72 21.16 16.32
N LYS A 368 -5.03 21.20 17.46
CA LYS A 368 -5.62 20.80 18.73
C LYS A 368 -6.74 21.80 19.01
N ARG A 369 -7.98 21.33 19.12
CA ARG A 369 -9.04 22.15 19.72
C ARG A 369 -8.52 22.58 21.09
N SER A 370 -8.31 23.88 21.29
CA SER A 370 -8.23 24.40 22.63
C SER A 370 -9.53 23.97 23.30
N ASN A 371 -9.46 23.07 24.28
CA ASN A 371 -10.51 23.01 25.27
C ASN A 371 -10.51 24.41 25.87
N SER A 372 -11.45 25.24 25.43
CA SER A 372 -11.78 26.46 26.13
C SER A 372 -12.02 26.04 27.56
N THR A 373 -11.06 26.34 28.43
CA THR A 373 -11.25 26.36 29.87
C THR A 373 -12.56 27.10 30.05
N GLN A 374 -13.61 26.40 30.51
CA GLN A 374 -14.82 27.06 30.93
C GLN A 374 -14.37 28.03 32.03
N VAL A 375 -14.29 29.31 31.68
CA VAL A 375 -14.17 30.37 32.65
C VAL A 375 -15.53 30.38 33.35
N SER A 376 -15.63 29.65 34.45
CA SER A 376 -16.75 29.79 35.38
C SER A 376 -16.82 31.27 35.79
N PRO A 377 -18.02 31.89 35.78
CA PRO A 377 -18.15 33.26 36.25
C PRO A 377 -17.77 33.35 37.74
N PRO A 378 -17.26 34.50 38.22
CA PRO A 378 -16.76 34.61 39.59
C PRO A 378 -17.91 34.41 40.58
N GLY A 379 -17.83 33.34 41.36
CA GLY A 379 -18.80 33.02 42.40
C GLY A 379 -18.64 33.94 43.61
N THR A 380 -19.71 34.65 43.93
CA THR A 380 -19.91 35.29 45.24
C THR A 380 -20.00 34.23 46.33
N SER A 381 -19.28 34.47 47.42
CA SER A 381 -19.26 33.69 48.65
C SER A 381 -20.62 33.59 49.32
N ASN A 382 -21.02 32.38 49.73
CA ASN A 382 -21.51 32.11 51.09
C ASN A 382 -21.60 30.60 51.36
N GLY A 383 -21.18 30.20 52.55
CA GLY A 383 -21.01 28.81 52.96
C GLY A 383 -22.30 28.10 53.38
N GLY A 384 -22.18 26.78 53.53
CA GLY A 384 -23.23 25.91 54.06
C GLY A 384 -22.83 24.44 53.99
N VAL A 385 -23.00 23.74 55.11
CA VAL A 385 -22.45 22.42 55.49
C VAL A 385 -23.24 21.22 54.89
N SER A 386 -22.60 20.04 54.91
CA SER A 386 -23.15 18.66 55.04
C SER A 386 -23.32 17.72 53.82
N ASP A 387 -22.42 16.73 53.78
CA ASP A 387 -22.62 15.27 53.94
C ASP A 387 -23.21 14.34 52.84
N ALA A 388 -22.59 13.15 52.78
CA ALA A 388 -23.01 11.81 52.34
C ALA A 388 -23.25 11.40 50.85
N LYS A 389 -22.42 10.42 50.43
CA LYS A 389 -22.68 9.17 49.65
C LYS A 389 -23.79 9.15 48.58
N ASN A 390 -23.46 8.77 47.34
CA ASN A 390 -23.79 7.44 46.79
C ASN A 390 -23.19 7.13 45.42
N ARG A 391 -23.16 5.83 45.14
CA ARG A 391 -22.58 5.06 44.03
C ARG A 391 -23.65 4.73 42.97
N GLU A 392 -23.19 4.17 41.84
CA GLU A 392 -23.90 3.46 40.73
C GLU A 392 -24.01 4.27 39.43
N SER A 393 -23.33 3.91 38.32
CA SER A 393 -23.41 2.70 37.46
C SER A 393 -24.70 2.62 36.64
N MET A 394 -24.58 2.72 35.31
CA MET A 394 -25.16 1.81 34.29
C MET A 394 -25.17 2.46 32.89
N THR A 395 -24.38 1.87 32.00
CA THR A 395 -24.78 1.44 30.65
C THR A 395 -26.05 2.04 30.02
N SER A 396 -25.90 2.71 28.86
CA SER A 396 -26.90 2.57 27.79
C SER A 396 -26.30 2.75 26.40
N ILE A 397 -26.17 1.62 25.71
CA ILE A 397 -26.05 1.50 24.25
C ILE A 397 -27.38 1.92 23.63
N ARG A 398 -27.38 2.90 22.71
CA ARG A 398 -28.36 3.04 21.61
C ARG A 398 -27.63 3.65 20.40
N ARG A 399 -27.16 2.82 19.47
CA ARG A 399 -27.83 2.36 18.24
C ARG A 399 -28.17 3.52 17.30
N ALA A 400 -27.42 3.57 16.20
CA ALA A 400 -27.57 4.47 15.07
C ALA A 400 -28.87 4.21 14.31
N SER A 401 -29.49 5.29 13.83
CA SER A 401 -30.53 5.24 12.82
C SER A 401 -30.02 5.85 11.52
N VAL A 402 -30.18 5.06 10.47
CA VAL A 402 -29.96 5.37 9.05
C VAL A 402 -31.14 6.19 8.54
N ALA A 403 -30.88 7.23 7.76
CA ALA A 403 -31.87 7.81 6.85
C ALA A 403 -31.18 8.20 5.53
N ASN A 404 -31.72 7.65 4.44
CA ASN A 404 -31.30 7.83 3.06
C ASN A 404 -31.85 9.13 2.44
N PHE A 405 -31.01 9.73 1.59
CA PHE A 405 -31.27 10.46 0.33
C PHE A 405 -32.72 10.82 -0.06
N SER A 406 -32.97 12.09 -0.47
CA SER A 406 -33.12 12.49 -1.90
C SER A 406 -33.52 13.98 -2.14
N PHE A 407 -32.82 14.59 -3.12
CA PHE A 407 -33.15 15.58 -4.18
C PHE A 407 -33.65 17.05 -3.96
N LEU A 408 -32.83 17.97 -4.51
CA LEU A 408 -33.06 19.20 -5.32
C LEU A 408 -34.42 19.95 -5.26
N SER A 409 -34.41 21.25 -4.97
CA SER A 409 -34.46 22.34 -5.97
C SER A 409 -34.75 23.73 -5.36
N SER A 410 -33.98 24.71 -5.85
CA SER A 410 -34.24 26.16 -6.00
C SER A 410 -35.37 26.86 -5.23
N SER A 411 -35.00 27.91 -4.49
CA SER A 411 -35.59 29.24 -4.66
C SER A 411 -34.62 30.32 -4.17
N LEU A 412 -34.44 31.36 -4.99
CA LEU A 412 -33.79 32.60 -4.62
C LEU A 412 -34.53 33.24 -3.44
N ASP A 413 -33.79 33.90 -2.55
CA ASP A 413 -34.19 35.23 -2.11
C ASP A 413 -32.96 36.05 -1.71
N ALA A 414 -32.87 37.23 -2.32
CA ALA A 414 -31.91 38.26 -2.02
C ALA A 414 -32.48 39.17 -0.92
N SER A 415 -31.74 39.35 0.16
CA SER A 415 -31.89 40.54 1.00
C SER A 415 -30.53 41.03 1.43
N SER A 416 -30.10 42.09 0.77
CA SER A 416 -28.99 42.96 1.12
C SER A 416 -29.24 43.61 2.49
N GLN A 417 -28.27 43.53 3.40
CA GLN A 417 -28.06 44.60 4.36
C GLN A 417 -26.59 44.99 4.40
N ARG A 418 -26.42 46.28 4.12
CA ARG A 418 -25.20 47.07 4.08
C ARG A 418 -25.06 47.70 5.47
N SER A 419 -23.95 47.46 6.17
CA SER A 419 -23.56 48.31 7.29
C SER A 419 -22.04 48.53 7.27
N SER A 420 -21.70 49.76 6.89
CA SER A 420 -20.40 50.40 6.98
C SER A 420 -20.05 50.73 8.42
N VAL A 421 -18.80 50.49 8.84
CA VAL A 421 -18.16 51.31 9.87
C VAL A 421 -16.69 51.50 9.50
N MET A 422 -16.32 52.76 9.23
CA MET A 422 -14.93 53.21 9.18
C MET A 422 -14.44 53.44 10.61
N SER A 423 -13.19 53.09 10.90
CA SER A 423 -12.44 53.73 11.98
C SER A 423 -10.99 53.92 11.55
N THR A 424 -10.55 55.16 11.66
CA THR A 424 -9.19 55.68 11.42
C THR A 424 -8.22 55.27 12.54
N ALA A 425 -6.93 55.33 12.19
CA ALA A 425 -5.77 54.79 12.89
C ALA A 425 -5.29 55.57 14.12
N GLU A 426 -4.51 54.90 14.97
CA GLU A 426 -3.35 55.48 15.65
C GLU A 426 -2.16 54.52 15.56
N SER A 427 -0.98 55.11 15.46
CA SER A 427 0.30 54.48 15.16
C SER A 427 1.23 54.54 16.36
N GLU A 428 1.75 53.39 16.80
CA GLU A 428 2.97 53.32 17.63
C GLU A 428 4.00 52.41 16.94
N ARG A 429 5.19 52.97 16.75
CA ARG A 429 6.37 52.28 16.23
C ARG A 429 7.06 51.60 17.40
N ASP A 430 7.25 50.28 17.31
CA ASP A 430 8.34 49.61 18.02
C ASP A 430 9.12 48.74 17.03
N THR A 431 10.40 49.05 16.96
CA THR A 431 11.41 48.45 16.08
C THR A 431 12.04 47.24 16.78
N ASN A 432 11.79 46.02 16.28
CA ASN A 432 12.75 44.90 16.18
C ASN A 432 12.02 43.57 15.93
N GLY A 433 12.30 42.90 14.81
CA GLY A 433 11.89 41.51 14.53
C GLY A 433 11.23 41.36 13.16
N ASN A 434 12.03 41.23 12.10
CA ASN A 434 11.55 41.20 10.72
C ASN A 434 11.78 39.85 10.01
N GLU A 435 11.35 38.77 10.65
CA GLU A 435 10.96 37.49 10.05
C GLU A 435 9.69 37.05 10.83
N LEU A 436 8.64 36.54 10.15
CA LEU A 436 7.43 35.86 10.72
C LEU A 436 6.01 36.38 10.34
N MET A 437 5.79 37.04 9.20
CA MET A 437 4.39 37.39 8.80
C MET A 437 3.77 36.52 7.70
N VAL A 438 4.56 35.87 6.84
CA VAL A 438 4.01 35.02 5.75
C VAL A 438 3.95 33.53 6.14
N ASP A 439 4.88 33.06 6.98
CA ASP A 439 4.88 31.68 7.50
C ASP A 439 3.90 31.46 8.67
N SER A 440 3.30 32.53 9.21
CA SER A 440 2.36 32.49 10.33
C SER A 440 0.90 32.70 9.92
N LEU A 441 0.59 32.74 8.62
CA LEU A 441 -0.78 32.91 8.12
C LEU A 441 -1.64 31.67 8.45
N ASP A 442 -2.28 31.74 9.61
CA ASP A 442 -3.33 30.84 10.04
C ASP A 442 -4.66 31.24 9.38
N PHE A 443 -5.01 30.53 8.31
CA PHE A 443 -6.28 30.68 7.61
C PHE A 443 -7.49 30.11 8.38
N SER A 444 -7.37 29.81 9.69
CA SER A 444 -8.50 29.41 10.55
C SER A 444 -9.51 30.53 10.79
N ARG A 445 -9.14 31.78 10.48
CA ARG A 445 -9.91 32.98 10.85
C ARG A 445 -10.66 33.65 9.70
N TRP A 446 -10.53 33.14 8.48
CA TRP A 446 -11.21 33.71 7.31
C TRP A 446 -12.22 32.67 6.81
N ALA A 447 -13.40 32.72 7.43
CA ALA A 447 -14.60 31.95 7.11
C ALA A 447 -15.68 32.88 6.56
#